data_AF-A0A7K0P1M7-F1
#
_entry.id   AF-A0A7K0P1M7-F1
#
_cell.length_a   1.000
_cell.length_b   1.000
_cell.length_c   1.000
_cell.angle_alpha   90.00
_cell.angle_beta   90.00
_cell.angle_gamma   90.00
#
_symmetry.space_group_name_H-M   'P 1'
#
loop_
_entity.id
_entity.type
_entity.pdbx_description
1 polymer ?
#
loop_
_entity_poly.entity_id
_entity_poly.type
_entity_poly.pdbx_seq_one_letter_code
_entity_poly.pdbx_strand_id
1 'polypeptide(L)'
;RLASNSLLEGLVFAERIGAVLADGVAAPRDPVSARGEVPGLLPPNARLTLQRAMTEGVGVLRSGDSLATALAVLDSLTAGIDDDPCTDTWETTNLHAVASVLAANAAARHETRGSHWREDYPDRDDSRWRVRLSSRLDDSGVVVTVREPVLAQEGV
;
A
#
# COMPACT_ATOMS: atom_id res chain seq x y z
N ARG A 1 5.33 -10.84 -9.98
CA ARG A 1 6.28 -11.75 -9.29
C ARG A 1 6.28 -13.07 -10.03
N LEU A 2 7.45 -13.54 -10.49
CA LEU A 2 7.56 -14.87 -11.10
C LEU A 2 7.57 -15.93 -10.00
N ALA A 3 7.08 -17.14 -10.32
CA ALA A 3 7.11 -18.27 -9.40
C ALA A 3 8.55 -18.56 -8.93
N SER A 4 8.70 -19.06 -7.72
CA SER A 4 9.98 -19.47 -7.10
C SER A 4 11.02 -18.38 -6.83
N ASN A 5 10.86 -17.14 -7.29
CA ASN A 5 11.87 -16.09 -7.07
C ASN A 5 11.90 -15.55 -5.64
N SER A 6 10.93 -15.89 -4.80
CA SER A 6 10.60 -15.07 -3.64
C SER A 6 11.27 -15.53 -2.36
N LEU A 7 11.44 -16.85 -2.24
CA LEU A 7 12.29 -17.41 -1.20
C LEU A 7 13.75 -17.00 -1.45
N LEU A 8 14.17 -17.06 -2.73
CA LEU A 8 15.48 -16.58 -3.16
C LEU A 8 15.66 -15.08 -2.90
N GLU A 9 14.66 -14.28 -3.25
CA GLU A 9 14.64 -12.83 -2.98
C GLU A 9 14.79 -12.54 -1.48
N GLY A 10 14.05 -13.26 -0.63
CA GLY A 10 14.17 -13.16 0.82
C GLY A 10 15.58 -13.47 1.31
N LEU A 11 16.20 -14.55 0.83
CA LEU A 11 17.56 -14.94 1.21
C LEU A 11 18.60 -13.89 0.78
N VAL A 12 18.55 -13.48 -0.48
CA VAL A 12 19.51 -12.52 -1.08
C VAL A 12 19.40 -11.16 -0.40
N PHE A 13 18.18 -10.66 -0.17
CA PHE A 13 18.01 -9.38 0.50
C PHE A 13 18.34 -9.44 2.00
N ALA A 14 18.06 -10.56 2.69
CA ALA A 14 18.47 -10.72 4.08
C ALA A 14 20.00 -10.66 4.26
N GLU A 15 20.76 -11.34 3.39
CA GLU A 15 22.22 -11.27 3.41
C GLU A 15 22.73 -9.84 3.18
N ARG A 16 22.19 -9.15 2.17
CA ARG A 16 22.57 -7.75 1.85
C ARG A 16 22.24 -6.79 2.99
N ILE A 17 21.06 -6.93 3.60
CA ILE A 17 20.67 -6.14 4.78
C ILE A 17 21.64 -6.43 5.92
N GLY A 18 21.97 -7.71 6.16
CA GLY A 18 22.94 -8.11 7.19
C GLY A 18 24.32 -7.46 6.99
N ALA A 19 24.83 -7.44 5.76
CA ALA A 19 26.10 -6.78 5.43
C ALA A 19 26.06 -5.27 5.73
N VAL A 20 24.99 -4.57 5.31
CA VAL A 20 24.81 -3.14 5.59
C VAL A 20 24.73 -2.87 7.09
N LEU A 21 24.05 -3.72 7.85
CA LEU A 21 23.96 -3.59 9.31
C LEU A 21 25.31 -3.83 9.99
N ALA A 22 26.15 -4.72 9.44
CA ALA A 22 27.49 -5.00 9.95
C ALA A 22 28.47 -3.84 9.72
N ASP A 23 28.30 -3.07 8.64
CA ASP A 23 29.06 -1.84 8.34
C ASP A 23 28.70 -0.66 9.27
N GLY A 24 27.71 -0.87 10.15
CA GLY A 24 27.28 0.09 11.16
C GLY A 24 25.97 0.78 10.78
N VAL A 25 25.09 0.93 11.77
CA VAL A 25 23.85 1.70 11.64
C VAL A 25 24.02 3.11 12.22
N ALA A 26 23.24 4.05 11.70
CA ALA A 26 23.15 5.37 12.31
C ALA A 26 22.78 5.25 13.79
N ALA A 27 23.35 6.14 14.61
CA ALA A 27 23.03 6.17 16.03
C ALA A 27 21.51 6.33 16.24
N PRO A 28 20.91 5.59 17.19
CA PRO A 28 19.52 5.79 17.56
C PRO A 28 19.25 7.27 17.85
N ARG A 29 18.11 7.77 17.37
CA ARG A 29 17.63 9.11 17.69
C ARG A 29 16.59 9.01 18.78
N ASP A 30 16.39 10.10 19.52
CA ASP A 30 15.30 10.19 20.47
C ASP A 30 13.95 10.02 19.75
N PRO A 31 12.98 9.31 20.36
CA PRO A 31 11.63 9.20 19.81
C PRO A 31 11.02 10.57 19.58
N VAL A 32 10.36 10.74 18.44
CA VAL A 32 9.59 11.95 18.18
C VAL A 32 8.31 11.87 19.02
N SER A 33 7.99 12.92 19.77
CA SER A 33 6.69 13.02 20.44
C SER A 33 5.57 12.97 19.40
N ALA A 34 4.49 12.24 19.71
CA ALA A 34 3.30 12.23 18.86
C ALA A 34 2.88 13.67 18.54
N ARG A 35 2.77 14.00 17.25
CA ARG A 35 2.32 15.32 16.80
C ARG A 35 0.80 15.25 16.61
N GLY A 36 0.08 16.12 17.32
CA GLY A 36 -1.38 16.24 17.18
C GLY A 36 -2.18 15.15 17.89
N GLU A 37 -3.49 15.13 17.62
CA GLU A 37 -4.37 14.06 18.07
C GLU A 37 -4.03 12.77 17.31
N VAL A 38 -3.86 11.68 18.04
CA VAL A 38 -3.69 10.36 17.42
C VAL A 38 -5.04 9.99 16.80
N PRO A 39 -5.12 9.75 15.48
CA PRO A 39 -6.34 9.19 14.90
C PRO A 39 -6.71 7.93 15.68
N GLY A 40 -7.99 7.75 15.99
CA GLY A 40 -8.43 6.55 16.69
C GLY A 40 -8.02 5.27 15.96
N LEU A 41 -8.14 4.13 16.63
CA LEU A 41 -7.89 2.84 15.99
C LEU A 41 -9.18 2.36 15.31
N LEU A 42 -9.04 1.60 14.24
CA LEU A 42 -10.19 0.90 13.68
C LEU A 42 -10.55 -0.29 14.58
N PRO A 43 -11.84 -0.48 14.88
CA PRO A 43 -12.28 -1.61 15.67
C PRO A 43 -12.04 -2.93 14.90
N PRO A 44 -11.76 -4.04 15.58
CA PRO A 44 -11.47 -5.33 14.92
C PRO A 44 -12.59 -5.82 13.99
N ASN A 45 -13.85 -5.48 14.29
CA ASN A 45 -15.00 -5.86 13.48
C ASN A 45 -15.04 -5.18 12.09
N ALA A 46 -14.32 -4.07 11.89
CA ALA A 46 -14.18 -3.42 10.58
C ALA A 46 -13.40 -4.28 9.57
N ARG A 47 -12.59 -5.23 10.06
CA ARG A 47 -11.73 -6.09 9.24
C ARG A 47 -12.50 -6.85 8.17
N LEU A 48 -13.66 -7.42 8.50
CA LEU A 48 -14.46 -8.19 7.55
C LEU A 48 -15.02 -7.31 6.43
N THR A 49 -15.51 -6.12 6.76
CA THR A 49 -16.01 -5.15 5.79
C THR A 49 -14.91 -4.71 4.83
N LEU A 50 -13.72 -4.37 5.36
CA LEU A 50 -12.54 -4.05 4.57
C LEU A 50 -12.16 -5.17 3.61
N GLN A 51 -12.10 -6.42 4.11
CA GLN A 51 -11.70 -7.58 3.29
C GLN A 51 -12.68 -7.82 2.14
N ARG A 52 -13.99 -7.65 2.37
CA ARG A 52 -15.01 -7.77 1.33
C ARG A 52 -14.85 -6.69 0.26
N ALA A 53 -14.72 -5.42 0.68
CA ALA A 53 -14.50 -4.31 -0.25
C ALA A 53 -13.27 -4.52 -1.13
N MET A 54 -12.16 -4.97 -0.56
CA MET A 54 -10.94 -5.25 -1.32
C MET A 54 -11.09 -6.45 -2.27
N THR A 55 -11.81 -7.49 -1.84
CA THR A 55 -12.05 -8.69 -2.67
C THR A 55 -12.92 -8.34 -3.88
N GLU A 56 -13.99 -7.57 -3.67
CA GLU A 56 -14.98 -7.25 -4.70
C GLU A 56 -14.49 -6.13 -5.63
N GLY A 57 -13.88 -5.07 -5.10
CA GLY A 57 -13.53 -3.88 -5.88
C GLY A 57 -12.08 -3.79 -6.35
N VAL A 58 -11.15 -4.47 -5.67
CA VAL A 58 -9.69 -4.41 -5.92
C VAL A 58 -9.10 -5.81 -6.23
N GLY A 59 -9.97 -6.75 -6.60
CA GLY A 59 -9.65 -8.13 -6.99
C GLY A 59 -8.89 -8.26 -8.31
N VAL A 60 -9.00 -9.41 -8.97
CA VAL A 60 -8.22 -9.69 -10.20
C VAL A 60 -8.56 -8.72 -11.33
N LEU A 61 -9.86 -8.57 -11.61
CA LEU A 61 -10.40 -7.63 -12.59
C LEU A 61 -10.88 -6.38 -11.86
N ARG A 62 -10.65 -5.22 -12.45
CA ARG A 62 -10.96 -3.92 -11.84
C ARG A 62 -11.57 -3.01 -12.89
N SER A 63 -12.47 -2.14 -12.47
CA SER A 63 -12.99 -1.03 -13.27
C SER A 63 -12.98 0.25 -12.44
N GLY A 64 -13.16 1.41 -13.08
CA GLY A 64 -13.36 2.67 -12.37
C GLY A 64 -14.46 2.57 -11.30
N ASP A 65 -15.58 1.92 -11.64
CA ASP A 65 -16.72 1.77 -10.74
C ASP A 65 -16.42 0.84 -9.55
N SER A 66 -15.75 -0.29 -9.79
CA SER A 66 -15.40 -1.24 -8.73
C SER A 66 -14.42 -0.60 -7.73
N LEU A 67 -13.46 0.16 -8.25
CA LEU A 67 -12.45 0.87 -7.45
C LEU A 67 -13.06 2.03 -6.67
N ALA A 68 -13.94 2.82 -7.29
CA ALA A 68 -14.65 3.90 -6.62
C ALA A 68 -15.53 3.38 -5.48
N THR A 69 -16.22 2.25 -5.70
CA THR A 69 -17.03 1.61 -4.66
C THR A 69 -16.18 1.13 -3.49
N ALA A 70 -15.05 0.46 -3.74
CA ALA A 70 -14.15 0.02 -2.69
C ALA A 70 -13.56 1.20 -1.89
N LEU A 71 -13.13 2.26 -2.58
CA LEU A 71 -12.63 3.48 -1.93
C LEU A 71 -13.70 4.11 -1.02
N ALA A 72 -14.94 4.24 -1.50
CA ALA A 72 -16.02 4.76 -0.68
C ALA A 72 -16.28 3.93 0.59
N VAL A 73 -16.16 2.60 0.51
CA VAL A 73 -16.26 1.74 1.70
C VAL A 73 -15.08 1.97 2.64
N LEU A 74 -13.85 2.02 2.12
CA LEU A 74 -12.67 2.28 2.93
C LEU A 74 -12.74 3.64 3.64
N ASP A 75 -13.18 4.69 2.95
CA ASP A 75 -13.36 6.05 3.51
C ASP A 75 -14.48 6.10 4.56
N SER A 76 -15.47 5.20 4.48
CA SER A 76 -16.55 5.11 5.46
C SER A 76 -16.15 4.43 6.78
N LEU A 77 -15.02 3.71 6.79
CA LEU A 77 -14.51 3.06 8.00
C LEU A 77 -13.91 4.13 8.92
N THR A 78 -14.63 4.42 10.01
CA THR A 78 -14.25 5.44 10.98
C THR A 78 -13.51 4.82 12.15
N ALA A 79 -12.37 5.42 12.46
CA ALA A 79 -11.60 5.16 13.67
C ALA A 79 -12.37 5.63 14.91
N GLY A 80 -12.42 4.79 15.95
CA GLY A 80 -13.02 5.11 17.25
C GLY A 80 -11.96 5.54 18.26
N ILE A 81 -12.28 6.53 19.10
CA ILE A 81 -11.41 6.96 20.22
C ILE A 81 -11.55 6.02 21.43
N ASP A 82 -12.66 5.27 21.52
CA ASP A 82 -13.02 4.45 22.67
C ASP A 82 -12.50 3.00 22.62
N ASP A 83 -11.84 2.57 21.54
CA ASP A 83 -11.30 1.21 21.45
C ASP A 83 -9.95 1.12 22.18
N ASP A 84 -9.89 0.27 23.21
CA ASP A 84 -8.65 -0.04 23.92
C ASP A 84 -7.61 -0.63 22.95
N PRO A 85 -6.41 -0.03 22.84
CA PRO A 85 -5.37 -0.52 21.95
C PRO A 85 -4.98 -1.97 22.24
N CYS A 86 -5.17 -2.82 21.24
CA CYS A 86 -4.75 -4.22 21.25
C CYS A 86 -4.26 -4.66 19.86
N THR A 87 -3.64 -5.84 19.76
CA THR A 87 -3.12 -6.39 18.49
C THR A 87 -4.13 -6.32 17.35
N ASP A 88 -5.39 -6.70 17.61
CA ASP A 88 -6.41 -6.76 16.57
C ASP A 88 -6.80 -5.37 16.04
N THR A 89 -6.81 -4.35 16.90
CA THR A 89 -7.06 -2.95 16.50
C THR A 89 -5.90 -2.40 15.65
N TRP A 90 -4.65 -2.67 16.03
CA TRP A 90 -3.47 -2.24 15.26
C TRP A 90 -3.41 -2.93 13.90
N GLU A 91 -3.63 -4.24 13.84
CA GLU A 91 -3.65 -4.98 12.60
C GLU A 91 -4.77 -4.50 11.66
N THR A 92 -5.97 -4.23 12.19
CA THR A 92 -7.09 -3.76 11.38
C THR A 92 -6.82 -2.36 10.82
N THR A 93 -6.24 -1.48 11.64
CA THR A 93 -5.81 -0.14 11.23
C THR A 93 -4.70 -0.23 10.16
N ASN A 94 -3.71 -1.10 10.34
CA ASN A 94 -2.63 -1.29 9.37
C ASN A 94 -3.15 -1.86 8.03
N LEU A 95 -4.09 -2.82 8.09
CA LEU A 95 -4.74 -3.35 6.89
C LEU A 95 -5.50 -2.26 6.14
N HIS A 96 -6.19 -1.37 6.85
CA HIS A 96 -6.90 -0.25 6.24
C HIS A 96 -5.96 0.75 5.57
N ALA A 97 -4.86 1.10 6.22
CA ALA A 97 -3.85 1.98 5.63
C ALA A 97 -3.29 1.40 4.31
N VAL A 98 -2.91 0.12 4.32
CA VAL A 98 -2.40 -0.56 3.12
C VAL A 98 -3.48 -0.69 2.04
N ALA A 99 -4.70 -1.07 2.41
CA ALA A 99 -5.83 -1.20 1.49
C ALA A 99 -6.13 0.12 0.78
N SER A 100 -6.16 1.24 1.52
CA SER A 100 -6.44 2.58 1.00
C SER A 100 -5.38 3.00 -0.03
N VAL A 101 -4.10 2.80 0.26
CA VAL A 101 -3.00 3.10 -0.67
C VAL A 101 -3.09 2.21 -1.93
N LEU A 102 -3.37 0.92 -1.78
CA LEU A 102 -3.49 -0.01 -2.90
C LEU A 102 -4.67 0.36 -3.81
N ALA A 103 -5.85 0.62 -3.24
CA ALA A 103 -7.05 1.00 -3.97
C ALA A 103 -6.85 2.34 -4.69
N ALA A 104 -6.29 3.34 -4.03
CA ALA A 104 -6.00 4.64 -4.62
C ALA A 104 -5.00 4.53 -5.79
N ASN A 105 -3.94 3.75 -5.63
CA ASN A 105 -2.97 3.52 -6.71
C ASN A 105 -3.56 2.72 -7.88
N ALA A 106 -4.43 1.75 -7.61
CA ALA A 106 -5.15 1.01 -8.65
C ALA A 106 -6.12 1.92 -9.41
N ALA A 107 -6.82 2.82 -8.71
CA ALA A 107 -7.71 3.81 -9.29
C ALA A 107 -6.95 4.79 -10.17
N ALA A 108 -5.84 5.33 -9.68
CA ALA A 108 -5.00 6.26 -10.42
C ALA A 108 -4.42 5.62 -11.70
N ARG A 109 -4.01 4.35 -11.66
CA ARG A 109 -3.33 3.66 -12.77
C ARG A 109 -4.30 3.21 -13.88
N HIS A 110 -4.36 4.01 -14.94
CA HIS A 110 -5.19 3.78 -16.13
C HIS A 110 -4.44 3.01 -17.23
N GLU A 111 -4.05 1.78 -16.93
CA GLU A 111 -3.51 0.80 -17.88
C GLU A 111 -3.73 -0.62 -17.34
N THR A 112 -3.41 -1.62 -18.13
CA THR A 112 -3.24 -3.00 -17.70
C THR A 112 -1.77 -3.41 -17.78
N ARG A 113 -1.22 -3.93 -16.67
CA ARG A 113 0.16 -4.41 -16.57
C ARG A 113 0.33 -5.44 -15.44
N GLY A 114 0.77 -6.65 -15.81
CA GLY A 114 1.05 -7.70 -14.84
C GLY A 114 -0.22 -8.11 -14.07
N SER A 115 -0.18 -8.03 -12.74
CA SER A 115 -1.33 -8.35 -11.87
C SER A 115 -2.35 -7.22 -11.72
N HIS A 116 -2.03 -6.03 -12.25
CA HIS A 116 -2.97 -4.92 -12.34
C HIS A 116 -3.69 -4.99 -13.68
N TRP A 117 -4.97 -5.35 -13.66
CA TRP A 117 -5.79 -5.49 -14.86
C TRP A 117 -7.05 -4.63 -14.73
N ARG A 118 -7.29 -3.77 -15.73
CA ARG A 118 -8.36 -2.77 -15.77
C ARG A 118 -9.25 -3.01 -16.99
N GLU A 119 -10.53 -3.29 -16.78
CA GLU A 119 -11.51 -3.52 -17.87
C GLU A 119 -11.71 -2.28 -18.74
N ASP A 120 -11.70 -1.12 -18.10
CA ASP A 120 -11.85 0.20 -18.71
C ASP A 120 -10.53 0.72 -19.32
N TYR A 121 -9.40 0.05 -19.05
CA TYR A 121 -8.08 0.34 -19.62
C TYR A 121 -7.34 -0.97 -19.94
N PRO A 122 -7.79 -1.73 -20.96
CA PRO A 122 -7.32 -3.09 -21.20
C PRO A 122 -5.88 -3.16 -21.73
N ASP A 123 -5.38 -2.04 -22.26
CA ASP A 123 -4.07 -1.97 -22.90
C ASP A 123 -2.98 -1.47 -21.94
N ARG A 124 -1.75 -1.88 -22.25
CA ARG A 124 -0.53 -1.36 -21.63
C ARG A 124 -0.17 -0.02 -22.24
N ASP A 125 0.15 0.98 -21.43
CA ASP A 125 0.55 2.32 -21.90
C ASP A 125 1.91 2.70 -21.33
N ASP A 126 2.98 2.29 -22.03
CA ASP A 126 4.35 2.59 -21.65
C ASP A 126 4.69 4.08 -21.74
N SER A 127 3.91 4.89 -22.47
CA SER A 127 4.18 6.34 -22.63
C SER A 127 3.83 7.12 -21.36
N ARG A 128 2.79 6.69 -20.63
CA ARG A 128 2.32 7.36 -19.40
C ARG A 128 2.62 6.57 -18.13
N TRP A 129 2.67 5.25 -18.23
CA TRP A 129 2.63 4.35 -17.07
C TRP A 129 3.86 3.45 -16.91
N ARG A 130 4.95 3.73 -17.64
CA ARG A 130 6.27 3.16 -17.32
C ARG A 130 6.91 3.85 -16.09
N VAL A 131 6.17 3.87 -15.01
CA VAL A 131 6.50 4.49 -13.72
C VAL A 131 6.11 3.56 -12.57
N ARG A 132 6.75 3.76 -11.42
CA ARG A 132 6.31 3.29 -10.11
C ARG A 132 5.43 4.35 -9.47
N LEU A 133 4.41 3.91 -8.74
CA LEU A 133 3.62 4.78 -7.87
C LEU A 133 4.19 4.62 -6.46
N SER A 134 4.64 5.73 -5.89
CA SER A 134 5.25 5.78 -4.56
C SER A 134 4.37 6.67 -3.69
N SER A 135 3.82 6.10 -2.62
CA SER A 135 2.83 6.75 -1.77
C SER A 135 3.42 6.98 -0.38
N ARG A 136 3.14 8.15 0.19
CA ARG A 136 3.48 8.50 1.57
C ARG A 136 2.35 9.28 2.20
N LEU A 137 2.29 9.30 3.52
CA LEU A 137 1.50 10.30 4.23
C LEU A 137 2.27 11.62 4.27
N ASP A 138 1.57 12.73 4.09
CA ASP A 138 2.10 14.06 4.40
C ASP A 138 1.90 14.41 5.89
N ASP A 139 2.32 15.62 6.27
CA ASP A 139 2.24 16.09 7.66
C ASP A 139 0.79 16.24 8.16
N SER A 140 -0.19 16.26 7.26
CA SER A 140 -1.62 16.29 7.58
C SER A 140 -2.27 14.91 7.62
N GLY A 141 -1.49 13.84 7.41
CA GLY A 141 -2.01 12.47 7.37
C GLY A 141 -2.72 12.12 6.06
N VAL A 142 -2.55 12.92 5.01
CA VAL A 142 -3.13 12.66 3.70
C VAL A 142 -2.17 11.84 2.85
N VAL A 143 -2.69 10.83 2.16
CA VAL A 143 -1.89 10.02 1.22
C VAL A 143 -1.55 10.85 -0.02
N VAL A 144 -0.26 11.05 -0.24
CA VAL A 144 0.30 11.68 -1.45
C VAL A 144 1.04 10.63 -2.25
N THR A 145 0.64 10.47 -3.52
CA THR A 145 1.29 9.55 -4.47
C THR A 145 2.09 10.33 -5.50
N VAL A 146 3.36 9.94 -5.69
CA VAL A 146 4.24 10.45 -6.74
C VAL A 146 4.53 9.37 -7.79
N ARG A 147 4.77 9.80 -9.04
CA ARG A 147 5.17 8.93 -10.14
C ARG A 147 6.69 8.94 -10.27
N GLU A 148 7.31 7.80 -10.05
CA GLU A 148 8.75 7.64 -10.18
C GLU A 148 9.09 6.93 -11.49
N PRO A 149 9.91 7.52 -12.38
CA PRO A 149 10.37 6.85 -13.58
C PRO A 149 11.04 5.51 -13.26
N VAL A 150 10.74 4.49 -14.07
CA VAL A 150 11.52 3.25 -14.07
C VAL A 150 12.66 3.44 -15.04
N LEU A 151 13.87 3.64 -14.52
CA LEU A 151 15.08 3.67 -15.34
C LEU A 151 15.18 2.33 -16.09
N ALA A 152 15.52 2.38 -17.37
CA ALA A 152 15.90 1.17 -18.08
C ALA A 152 17.11 0.58 -17.35
N GLN A 153 17.01 -0.67 -16.89
CA GLN A 153 18.22 -1.39 -16.52
C GLN A 153 19.00 -1.58 -17.83
N GLU A 154 20.15 -0.92 -17.95
CA GLU A 154 21.14 -1.31 -18.95
C GLU A 154 21.46 -2.79 -18.69
N GLY A 155 21.30 -3.61 -19.71
CA GLY A 155 21.41 -5.05 -19.60
C GLY A 155 22.76 -5.45 -19.00
N VAL A 156 22.71 -6.38 -18.04
CA VAL A 156 23.85 -7.23 -17.68
C VAL A 156 23.94 -8.34 -18.72
#